data_AF-A0A327QR07-F1
#
_entry.id   AF-A0A327QR07-F1
#
_cell.length_a   1.000
_cell.length_b   1.000
_cell.length_c   1.000
_cell.angle_alpha   90.00
_cell.angle_beta   90.00
_cell.angle_gamma   90.00
#
_symmetry.space_group_name_H-M   'P 1'
#
loop_
_entity.id
_entity.type
_entity.pdbx_description
1 polymer ?
#
loop_
_entity_poly.entity_id
_entity_poly.type
_entity_poly.pdbx_seq_one_letter_code
_entity_poly.pdbx_strand_id
1 'polypeptide(L)' 'PSAAAHIESIITIYNEQRPHSSCNYLTPAQAHHQHGKMAMRWQQKGASPTGAQGRLSTNPGGL' A
#
# COMPACT_ATOMS: atom_id res chain seq x y z
N PRO A 1 10.79 -31.65 -13.22
CA PRO A 1 9.80 -30.71 -13.80
C PRO A 1 10.35 -30.17 -15.13
N SER A 2 9.49 -29.91 -16.12
CA SER A 2 9.93 -29.27 -17.37
C SER A 2 10.25 -27.79 -17.13
N ALA A 3 10.96 -27.18 -18.09
CA ALA A 3 11.23 -25.73 -18.04
C ALA A 3 9.91 -24.92 -18.02
N ALA A 4 8.92 -25.33 -18.80
CA ALA A 4 7.59 -24.69 -18.82
C ALA A 4 6.91 -24.72 -17.45
N ALA A 5 6.92 -25.88 -16.77
CA ALA A 5 6.35 -26.00 -15.43
C ALA A 5 7.03 -25.08 -14.40
N HIS A 6 8.33 -24.83 -14.55
CA HIS A 6 9.03 -23.92 -13.66
C HIS A 6 8.66 -22.45 -13.93
N ILE A 7 8.51 -22.07 -15.21
CA ILE A 7 8.07 -20.73 -15.60
C ILE A 7 6.66 -20.46 -15.07
N GLU A 8 5.74 -21.40 -15.21
CA GLU A 8 4.38 -21.29 -14.67
C GLU A 8 4.39 -21.07 -13.15
N SER A 9 5.19 -21.85 -12.41
CA SER A 9 5.33 -21.68 -10.97
C SER A 9 5.84 -20.28 -10.59
N ILE A 10 6.83 -19.76 -11.31
CA ILE A 10 7.36 -18.41 -11.06
C ILE A 10 6.28 -17.34 -11.31
N ILE A 11 5.52 -17.47 -12.39
CA ILE A 11 4.43 -16.55 -12.73
C ILE A 11 3.36 -16.55 -11.63
N THR A 12 2.92 -17.73 -11.18
CA THR A 12 1.95 -17.85 -10.10
C THR A 12 2.45 -17.21 -8.81
N ILE A 13 3.69 -17.47 -8.41
CA ILE A 13 4.28 -16.87 -7.19
C ILE A 13 4.32 -15.34 -7.30
N TYR A 14 4.74 -14.82 -8.45
CA TYR A 14 4.79 -13.37 -8.68
C TYR A 14 3.40 -12.72 -8.57
N ASN A 15 2.41 -13.29 -9.24
CA ASN A 15 1.08 -12.70 -9.33
C ASN A 15 0.25 -12.85 -8.04
N GLU A 16 0.37 -13.98 -7.36
CA GLU A 16 -0.57 -14.37 -6.31
C GLU A 16 0.02 -14.32 -4.90
N GLN A 17 1.34 -14.47 -4.74
CA GLN A 17 1.94 -14.64 -3.41
C GLN A 17 2.84 -13.48 -2.99
N ARG A 18 3.41 -12.72 -3.93
CA ARG A 18 4.45 -11.73 -3.62
C ARG A 18 3.87 -10.32 -3.51
N PRO A 19 3.83 -9.70 -2.32
CA PRO A 19 3.44 -8.31 -2.17
C PRO A 19 4.45 -7.38 -2.85
N HIS A 20 3.98 -6.32 -3.51
CA HIS A 20 4.83 -5.37 -4.23
C HIS A 20 4.63 -3.95 -3.73
N SER A 21 5.72 -3.21 -3.52
CA SER A 21 5.68 -1.82 -3.06
C SER A 21 4.96 -0.89 -4.05
N SER A 22 5.09 -1.15 -5.36
CA SER A 22 4.35 -0.47 -6.44
C SER A 22 2.84 -0.73 -6.41
N CYS A 23 2.42 -1.82 -5.78
CA CYS A 23 1.03 -2.22 -5.60
C CYS A 23 0.57 -1.96 -4.15
N ASN A 24 1.17 -0.99 -3.46
CA ASN A 24 0.87 -0.69 -2.05
C ASN A 24 1.04 -1.89 -1.09
N TYR A 25 2.03 -2.75 -1.34
CA TYR A 25 2.24 -4.04 -0.67
C TYR A 25 1.07 -5.01 -0.81
N LEU A 26 0.36 -4.95 -1.93
CA LEU A 26 -0.55 -6.00 -2.38
C LEU A 26 0.12 -6.85 -3.44
N THR A 27 -0.44 -8.03 -3.69
CA THR A 27 -0.04 -8.84 -4.84
C THR A 27 -0.60 -8.24 -6.13
N PRO A 28 0.02 -8.47 -7.30
CA PRO A 28 -0.51 -7.99 -8.57
C PRO A 28 -1.98 -8.35 -8.80
N ALA A 29 -2.38 -9.57 -8.45
CA ALA A 29 -3.77 -10.01 -8.56
C ALA A 29 -4.71 -9.21 -7.66
N GLN A 30 -4.35 -8.97 -6.40
CA GLN A 30 -5.16 -8.18 -5.47
C GLN A 30 -5.28 -6.72 -5.91
N ALA A 31 -4.17 -6.12 -6.35
CA ALA A 31 -4.15 -4.73 -6.80
C ALA A 31 -4.98 -4.51 -8.06
N HIS A 32 -5.05 -5.50 -8.96
CA HIS A 32 -5.88 -5.42 -10.17
C HIS A 32 -7.36 -5.18 -9.87
N HIS A 33 -7.87 -5.72 -8.76
CA HIS A 33 -9.25 -5.55 -8.33
C HIS A 33 -9.50 -4.24 -7.57
N GLN A 34 -8.46 -3.48 -7.24
CA GLN A 34 -8.60 -2.20 -6.54
C GLN A 34 -8.68 -1.04 -7.53
N HIS A 35 -9.60 -0.13 -7.24
CA HIS A 35 -9.77 1.11 -8.00
C HIS A 35 -9.59 2.32 -7.10
N GLY A 36 -9.13 3.43 -7.68
CA GLY A 36 -8.93 4.69 -6.96
C GLY A 36 -7.47 5.11 -6.86
N LYS A 37 -7.23 6.23 -6.19
CA LYS A 37 -5.89 6.81 -6.04
C LYS A 37 -5.11 6.03 -4.98
N MET A 38 -3.97 5.47 -5.39
CA MET A 38 -3.05 4.79 -4.48
C MET A 38 -2.34 5.80 -3.55
N ALA A 39 -2.01 5.38 -2.33
CA ALA A 39 -1.27 6.20 -1.39
C ALA A 39 0.12 6.57 -1.96
N MET A 40 0.41 7.85 -2.01
CA MET A 40 1.70 8.38 -2.48
C MET A 40 2.75 8.15 -1.38
N ARG A 41 3.67 7.21 -1.59
CA ARG A 41 4.68 6.81 -0.59
C ARG A 41 5.87 7.77 -0.50
N TRP A 42 6.15 8.48 -1.59
CA TRP A 42 7.33 9.33 -1.71
C TRP A 42 7.03 10.74 -1.23
N GLN A 43 7.24 11.03 0.05
CA GLN A 43 7.07 12.39 0.57
C GLN A 43 7.86 13.40 -0.28
N GLN A 44 7.16 14.38 -0.85
CA GLN A 44 7.83 15.45 -1.58
C GLN A 44 8.62 16.29 -0.58
N LYS A 45 9.92 16.48 -0.84
CA LYS A 45 10.79 17.28 0.02
C LYS A 45 10.29 18.73 0.01
N GLY A 46 9.64 19.15 1.09
CA GLY A 46 9.05 20.49 1.24
C GLY A 46 7.54 20.52 1.52
N ALA A 47 6.84 19.38 1.54
CA ALA A 47 5.46 19.32 1.98
C ALA A 47 5.38 19.48 3.51
N SER A 48 5.28 20.72 4.00
CA SER A 48 4.89 20.98 5.38
C SER A 48 3.51 20.35 5.64
N PRO A 49 3.23 19.81 6.84
CA PRO A 49 1.93 19.24 7.18
C PRO A 49 0.90 20.36 7.38
N THR A 50 0.51 21.04 6.31
CA THR A 50 -0.53 22.06 6.35
C THR A 50 -1.87 21.36 6.12
N GLY A 51 -2.49 20.87 7.20
CA GLY A 51 -3.81 20.22 7.11
C GLY A 51 -4.30 19.41 8.30
N ALA A 52 -3.63 19.41 9.46
CA ALA A 52 -4.19 18.84 10.68
C ALA A 52 -5.25 19.81 11.29
N GLN A 53 -6.42 19.88 10.67
CA GLN A 53 -7.62 20.43 11.32
C GLN A 53 -8.58 19.26 11.62
N GLY A 54 -8.82 18.96 12.91
CA GLY A 54 -9.85 17.99 13.29
C GLY A 54 -9.82 17.33 14.68
N ARG A 55 -9.76 18.13 15.76
CA ARG A 55 -10.42 17.97 17.10
C ARG A 55 -10.53 16.60 17.82
N LEU A 56 -10.01 16.54 19.05
CA LEU A 56 -10.69 16.24 20.36
C LEU A 56 -9.60 16.30 21.46
N SER A 57 -9.72 16.81 22.68
CA SER A 57 -10.72 17.50 23.49
C SER A 57 -9.92 18.15 24.63
N THR A 58 -10.05 19.45 24.88
CA THR A 58 -9.53 20.05 26.13
C THR A 58 -10.34 19.49 27.29
N ASN A 59 -9.72 18.87 28.28
CA ASN A 59 -10.39 18.53 29.53
C ASN A 59 -10.08 19.63 30.56
N PRO A 60 -11.06 20.43 31.01
CA PRO A 60 -10.87 21.40 32.06
C PRO A 60 -11.25 20.81 33.43
N GLY A 61 -10.29 20.76 34.36
CA GLY A 61 -10.57 20.74 35.79
C GLY A 61 -10.69 19.35 36.46
N GLY A 62 -9.83 19.12 37.43
CA GLY A 62 -9.94 18.07 38.44
C GLY A 62 -8.87 18.28 39.50
N LEU A 63 -9.34 18.64 40.70
CA LEU A 63 -8.63 19.05 41.91
C LEU A 63 -7.45 18.16 42.33
#